data_AF-A0A2D9VT46-F1
#
_entry.id   AF-A0A2D9VT46-F1
#
_cell.length_a   1.000
_cell.length_b   1.000
_cell.length_c   1.000
_cell.angle_alpha   90.00
_cell.angle_beta   90.00
_cell.angle_gamma   90.00
#
_symmetry.space_group_name_H-M   'P 1'
#
loop_
_entity.id
_entity.type
_entity.pdbx_description
1 polymer ?
#
loop_
_entity_poly.entity_id
_entity_poly.type
_entity_poly.pdbx_seq_one_letter_code
_entity_poly.pdbx_strand_id
1 'polypeptide(L)'
;MSLEQPEETESNVRVPDRRDMDMSWDQIATLAQLVTGAATLAVAVFLWSQLKVQHRDSERDFAFANETKQQDLFASWYSDESACNLLWKAFNSYESLPPEEVYRFRLMYQQMYLHQLNAWRLKRDGDDLRRWRLQWERILESPGQRRYLEEFGRPIVELDPGLNDFVEEIYQELESQAI
;
A
#
# COMPACT_ATOMS: atom_id res chain seq x y z
N MET A 1 104.67 11.35 18.29
CA MET A 1 103.50 11.00 19.13
C MET A 1 102.32 10.93 18.17
N SER A 2 101.67 9.78 18.13
CA SER A 2 100.56 9.42 17.25
C SER A 2 99.46 10.48 17.18
N LEU A 3 98.75 10.55 16.05
CA LEU A 3 97.28 10.48 16.00
C LEU A 3 96.81 10.24 14.55
N GLU A 4 95.82 9.36 14.45
CA GLU A 4 95.19 8.75 13.28
C GLU A 4 94.40 9.71 12.36
N GLN A 5 94.20 9.20 11.13
CA GLN A 5 93.10 9.34 10.14
C GLN A 5 91.71 9.83 10.65
N PRO A 6 90.73 10.25 9.79
CA PRO A 6 90.40 9.61 8.49
C PRO A 6 89.84 10.46 7.34
N GLU A 7 89.75 9.80 6.19
CA GLU A 7 88.89 10.10 5.03
C GLU A 7 87.43 10.27 5.44
N GLU A 8 86.76 11.31 4.96
CA GLU A 8 85.30 11.30 4.80
C GLU A 8 84.97 11.27 3.31
N THR A 9 84.41 10.13 2.92
CA THR A 9 83.86 9.82 1.61
C THR A 9 82.58 10.62 1.36
N GLU A 10 82.56 11.45 0.31
CA GLU A 10 81.33 12.07 -0.20
C GLU A 10 80.37 11.00 -0.72
N SER A 11 79.38 10.65 0.11
CA SER A 11 78.22 9.87 -0.28
C SER A 11 77.33 10.68 -1.24
N ASN A 12 77.38 10.33 -2.52
CA ASN A 12 76.48 10.89 -3.54
C ASN A 12 75.06 10.33 -3.34
N VAL A 13 74.27 11.01 -2.50
CA VAL A 13 72.85 10.71 -2.29
C VAL A 13 72.08 11.23 -3.50
N ARG A 14 71.70 10.33 -4.40
CA ARG A 14 70.81 10.64 -5.53
C ARG A 14 69.40 10.93 -4.99
N VAL A 15 69.09 12.21 -4.80
CA VAL A 15 67.74 12.67 -4.40
C VAL A 15 66.76 12.37 -5.54
N PRO A 16 65.66 11.63 -5.31
CA PRO A 16 64.65 11.37 -6.35
C PRO A 16 64.03 12.68 -6.84
N ASP A 17 63.86 12.84 -8.17
CA ASP A 17 63.23 14.03 -8.75
C ASP A 17 61.79 14.14 -8.27
N ARG A 18 61.44 15.29 -7.67
CA ARG A 18 60.13 15.59 -7.06
C ARG A 18 58.97 15.37 -8.04
N ARG A 19 59.24 15.57 -9.34
CA ARG A 19 58.26 15.40 -10.43
C ARG A 19 57.82 13.95 -10.63
N ASP A 20 58.68 12.97 -10.35
CA ASP A 20 58.36 11.54 -10.51
C ASP A 20 57.45 11.03 -9.38
N MET A 21 57.60 11.60 -8.17
CA MET A 21 56.69 11.31 -7.04
C MET A 21 55.31 11.91 -7.27
N ASP A 22 55.22 13.16 -7.72
CA ASP A 22 53.95 13.85 -7.94
C ASP A 22 53.07 13.11 -8.98
N MET A 23 53.67 12.65 -10.09
CA MET A 23 52.96 11.83 -11.09
C MET A 23 52.42 10.49 -10.54
N SER A 24 53.13 9.85 -9.61
CA SER A 24 52.71 8.58 -8.99
C SER A 24 51.54 8.79 -8.02
N TRP A 25 51.60 9.86 -7.22
CA TRP A 25 50.53 10.22 -6.30
C TRP A 25 49.24 10.61 -7.02
N ASP A 26 49.32 11.32 -8.15
CA ASP A 26 48.16 11.68 -8.96
C ASP A 26 47.46 10.44 -9.55
N GLN A 27 48.22 9.42 -9.96
CA GLN A 27 47.66 8.16 -10.45
C GLN A 27 46.96 7.38 -9.33
N ILE A 28 47.59 7.31 -8.15
CA ILE A 28 46.98 6.68 -6.96
C ILE A 28 45.72 7.43 -6.54
N ALA A 29 45.74 8.77 -6.55
CA ALA A 29 44.59 9.60 -6.21
C ALA A 29 43.43 9.39 -7.20
N THR A 30 43.73 9.35 -8.49
CA THR A 30 42.74 9.09 -9.56
C THR A 30 42.13 7.70 -9.40
N LEU A 31 42.95 6.68 -9.15
CA LEU A 31 42.48 5.31 -8.90
C LEU A 31 41.61 5.24 -7.64
N ALA A 32 42.03 5.89 -6.55
CA ALA A 32 41.28 5.94 -5.30
C ALA A 32 39.92 6.63 -5.49
N GLN A 33 39.85 7.70 -6.28
CA GLN A 33 38.60 8.38 -6.62
C GLN A 33 37.68 7.52 -7.47
N LEU A 34 38.21 6.79 -8.46
CA LEU A 34 37.41 5.85 -9.26
C LEU A 34 36.85 4.72 -8.39
N VAL A 35 37.66 4.15 -7.51
CA VAL A 35 37.22 3.11 -6.55
C VAL A 35 36.17 3.67 -5.60
N THR A 36 36.38 4.87 -5.08
CA THR A 36 35.42 5.54 -4.19
C THR A 36 34.10 5.81 -4.90
N GLY A 37 34.14 6.34 -6.12
CA GLY A 37 32.96 6.59 -6.93
C GLY A 37 32.20 5.32 -7.28
N ALA A 38 32.92 4.25 -7.65
CA ALA A 38 32.33 2.94 -7.88
C ALA A 38 31.67 2.37 -6.62
N ALA A 39 32.31 2.52 -5.45
CA ALA A 39 31.75 2.10 -4.18
C ALA A 39 30.47 2.89 -3.83
N THR A 40 30.46 4.22 -4.02
CA THR A 40 29.26 5.04 -3.81
C THR A 40 28.12 4.62 -4.73
N LEU A 41 28.41 4.36 -6.01
CA LEU A 41 27.41 3.90 -6.96
C LEU A 41 26.84 2.53 -6.55
N ALA A 42 27.69 1.60 -6.13
CA ALA A 42 27.26 0.29 -5.65
C ALA A 42 26.32 0.41 -4.44
N VAL A 43 26.65 1.29 -3.48
CA VAL A 43 25.79 1.58 -2.33
C VAL A 43 24.47 2.20 -2.78
N ALA A 44 24.48 3.14 -3.73
CA ALA A 44 23.26 3.76 -4.23
C ALA A 44 22.33 2.75 -4.92
N VAL A 45 22.88 1.83 -5.74
CA VAL A 45 22.12 0.74 -6.37
C VAL A 45 21.54 -0.20 -5.31
N PHE A 46 22.33 -0.52 -4.28
CA PHE A 46 21.87 -1.35 -3.17
C PHE A 46 20.71 -0.70 -2.39
N LEU A 47 20.83 0.58 -2.03
CA LEU A 47 19.77 1.34 -1.37
C LEU A 47 18.51 1.45 -2.23
N TRP A 48 18.66 1.70 -3.53
CA TRP A 48 17.54 1.69 -4.48
C TRP A 48 16.82 0.34 -4.51
N SER A 49 17.57 -0.75 -4.54
CA SER A 49 17.00 -2.10 -4.49
C SER A 49 16.25 -2.34 -3.19
N GLN A 50 16.78 -1.91 -2.04
CA GLN A 50 16.10 -2.02 -0.75
C GLN A 50 14.80 -1.20 -0.72
N LEU A 51 14.84 0.05 -1.17
CA LEU A 51 13.67 0.92 -1.19
C LEU A 51 12.54 0.32 -2.04
N LYS A 52 12.88 -0.27 -3.20
CA LYS A 52 11.90 -0.94 -4.05
C LYS A 52 11.25 -2.15 -3.37
N VAL A 53 12.05 -2.97 -2.67
CA VAL A 53 11.54 -4.12 -1.91
C VAL A 53 10.67 -3.65 -0.74
N GLN A 54 11.13 -2.66 0.03
CA GLN A 54 10.42 -2.09 1.17
C GLN A 54 9.10 -1.44 0.76
N HIS A 55 9.07 -0.74 -0.38
CA HIS A 55 7.84 -0.14 -0.90
C HIS A 55 6.79 -1.20 -1.19
N ARG A 56 7.18 -2.26 -1.92
CA ARG A 56 6.28 -3.39 -2.22
C ARG A 56 5.80 -4.10 -0.96
N ASP A 57 6.69 -4.33 0.00
CA ASP A 57 6.32 -4.97 1.27
C ASP A 57 5.37 -4.06 2.09
N SER A 58 5.59 -2.74 2.09
CA SER A 58 4.71 -1.79 2.79
C SER A 58 3.31 -1.73 2.17
N GLU A 59 3.21 -1.76 0.84
CA GLU A 59 1.91 -1.83 0.14
C GLU A 59 1.15 -3.11 0.49
N ARG A 60 1.87 -4.24 0.49
CA ARG A 60 1.30 -5.54 0.84
C ARG A 60 0.85 -5.58 2.30
N ASP A 61 1.67 -5.11 3.22
CA ASP A 61 1.35 -5.10 4.65
C ASP A 61 0.19 -4.15 4.97
N PHE A 62 0.12 -3.01 4.27
CA PHE A 62 -1.03 -2.10 4.35
C PHE A 62 -2.31 -2.76 3.84
N ALA A 63 -2.26 -3.44 2.69
CA ALA A 63 -3.40 -4.15 2.13
C ALA A 63 -3.90 -5.25 3.08
N PHE A 64 -3.00 -6.06 3.64
CA PHE A 64 -3.33 -7.08 4.64
C PHE A 64 -3.93 -6.46 5.91
N ALA A 65 -3.30 -5.43 6.48
CA ALA A 65 -3.81 -4.79 7.68
C ALA A 65 -5.20 -4.17 7.48
N ASN A 66 -5.47 -3.61 6.29
CA ASN A 66 -6.76 -3.07 5.94
C ASN A 66 -7.82 -4.18 5.79
N GLU A 67 -7.46 -5.30 5.16
CA GLU A 67 -8.35 -6.47 5.03
C GLU A 67 -8.65 -7.10 6.40
N THR A 68 -7.65 -7.28 7.26
CA THR A 68 -7.86 -7.79 8.63
C THR A 68 -8.79 -6.89 9.43
N LYS A 69 -8.56 -5.57 9.43
CA LYS A 69 -9.45 -4.62 10.13
C LYS A 69 -10.89 -4.70 9.62
N GLN A 70 -11.07 -4.89 8.32
CA GLN A 70 -12.41 -5.04 7.74
C GLN A 70 -13.07 -6.33 8.21
N GLN A 71 -12.35 -7.45 8.19
CA GLN A 71 -12.85 -8.74 8.68
C GLN A 71 -13.21 -8.67 10.17
N ASP A 72 -12.39 -8.01 10.98
CA ASP A 72 -12.66 -7.79 12.41
C ASP A 72 -13.92 -6.94 12.63
N LEU A 73 -14.10 -5.88 11.84
CA LEU A 73 -15.31 -5.06 11.89
C LEU A 73 -16.57 -5.87 11.54
N PHE A 74 -16.54 -6.67 10.48
CA PHE A 74 -17.67 -7.54 10.15
C PHE A 74 -17.91 -8.60 11.22
N ALA A 75 -16.85 -9.25 11.70
CA ALA A 75 -16.95 -10.24 12.77
C ALA A 75 -17.60 -9.63 14.01
N SER A 76 -17.28 -8.37 14.35
CA SER A 76 -17.88 -7.67 15.48
C SER A 76 -19.40 -7.54 15.39
N TRP A 77 -19.95 -7.33 14.17
CA TRP A 77 -21.39 -7.21 13.97
C TRP A 77 -22.13 -8.54 14.15
N TYR A 78 -21.48 -9.66 13.81
CA TYR A 78 -22.07 -10.99 13.96
C TYR A 78 -21.81 -11.59 15.34
N SER A 79 -20.76 -11.16 16.04
CA SER A 79 -20.47 -11.60 17.42
C SER A 79 -21.32 -10.88 18.46
N ASP A 80 -21.79 -9.68 18.16
CA ASP A 80 -22.69 -8.92 19.04
C ASP A 80 -24.14 -9.21 18.68
N GLU A 81 -24.90 -9.75 19.65
CA GLU A 81 -26.28 -10.16 19.43
C GLU A 81 -27.19 -8.96 19.06
N SER A 82 -26.94 -7.78 19.64
CA SER A 82 -27.72 -6.57 19.30
C SER A 82 -27.49 -6.15 17.85
N ALA A 83 -26.24 -6.12 17.40
CA ALA A 83 -25.88 -5.78 16.03
C ALA A 83 -26.40 -6.82 15.03
N CYS A 84 -26.28 -8.11 15.34
CA CYS A 84 -26.78 -9.19 14.50
C CYS A 84 -28.31 -9.14 14.36
N ASN A 85 -29.03 -8.95 15.47
CA ASN A 85 -30.49 -8.80 15.45
C ASN A 85 -30.94 -7.54 14.70
N LEU A 86 -30.22 -6.43 14.84
CA LEU A 86 -30.48 -5.22 14.07
C LEU A 86 -30.29 -5.47 12.56
N LEU A 87 -29.19 -6.12 12.15
CA LEU A 87 -28.95 -6.46 10.75
C LEU A 87 -30.05 -7.36 10.20
N TRP A 88 -30.41 -8.42 10.93
CA TRP A 88 -31.48 -9.32 10.53
C TRP A 88 -32.82 -8.58 10.36
N LYS A 89 -33.19 -7.73 11.31
CA LYS A 89 -34.40 -6.92 11.25
C LYS A 89 -34.34 -5.93 10.09
N ALA A 90 -33.20 -5.28 9.87
CA ALA A 90 -33.03 -4.34 8.79
C ALA A 90 -33.16 -4.99 7.43
N PHE A 91 -32.63 -6.21 7.24
CA PHE A 91 -32.71 -6.93 5.96
C PHE A 91 -34.13 -7.34 5.60
N ASN A 92 -34.89 -7.81 6.58
CA ASN A 92 -36.19 -8.44 6.37
C ASN A 92 -37.38 -7.50 6.59
N SER A 93 -37.22 -6.48 7.44
CA SER A 93 -38.31 -5.63 7.92
C SER A 93 -37.88 -4.17 8.07
N TYR A 94 -37.16 -3.63 7.08
CA TYR A 94 -36.60 -2.28 7.08
C TYR A 94 -37.61 -1.19 7.49
N GLU A 95 -38.81 -1.21 6.90
CA GLU A 95 -39.87 -0.23 7.15
C GLU A 95 -40.40 -0.23 8.60
N SER A 96 -40.08 -1.28 9.38
CA SER A 96 -40.46 -1.40 10.79
C SER A 96 -39.41 -0.86 11.75
N LEU A 97 -38.25 -0.41 11.25
CA LEU A 97 -37.16 0.10 12.07
C LEU A 97 -37.53 1.48 12.64
N PRO A 98 -37.39 1.71 13.97
CA PRO A 98 -37.42 3.05 14.51
C PRO A 98 -36.22 3.88 14.01
N PRO A 99 -36.32 5.22 14.03
CA PRO A 99 -35.28 6.10 13.50
C PRO A 99 -33.87 5.86 14.06
N GLU A 100 -33.76 5.48 15.34
CA GLU A 100 -32.48 5.15 15.97
C GLU A 100 -31.84 3.90 15.36
N GLU A 101 -32.63 2.87 15.10
CA GLU A 101 -32.16 1.62 14.49
C GLU A 101 -31.78 1.85 13.02
N VAL A 102 -32.55 2.68 12.28
CA VAL A 102 -32.17 3.12 10.92
C VAL A 102 -30.82 3.84 10.94
N TYR A 103 -30.61 4.75 11.89
CA TYR A 103 -29.34 5.46 12.02
C TYR A 103 -28.16 4.51 12.30
N ARG A 104 -28.32 3.57 13.24
CA ARG A 104 -27.28 2.56 13.55
C ARG A 104 -26.99 1.68 12.34
N PHE A 105 -28.02 1.17 11.69
CA PHE A 105 -27.90 0.37 10.48
C PHE A 105 -27.16 1.15 9.38
N ARG A 106 -27.52 2.43 9.19
CA ARG A 106 -26.88 3.30 8.21
C ARG A 106 -25.38 3.42 8.45
N LEU A 107 -24.94 3.63 9.69
CA LEU A 107 -23.52 3.75 10.03
C LEU A 107 -22.76 2.46 9.76
N MET A 108 -23.36 1.31 10.07
CA MET A 108 -22.77 0.00 9.78
C MET A 108 -22.58 -0.17 8.26
N TYR A 109 -23.65 0.01 7.48
CA TYR A 109 -23.61 -0.16 6.03
C TYR A 109 -22.76 0.88 5.29
N GLN A 110 -22.67 2.11 5.82
CA GLN A 110 -21.84 3.16 5.23
C GLN A 110 -20.36 2.75 5.19
N GLN A 111 -19.86 2.12 6.25
CA GLN A 111 -18.48 1.65 6.28
C GLN A 111 -18.23 0.54 5.26
N MET A 112 -19.20 -0.36 5.07
CA MET A 112 -19.12 -1.39 4.04
C MET A 112 -19.05 -0.78 2.63
N TYR A 113 -19.90 0.20 2.32
CA TYR A 113 -19.91 0.86 1.01
C TYR A 113 -18.63 1.63 0.73
N LEU A 114 -18.12 2.39 1.71
CA LEU A 114 -16.85 3.10 1.58
C LEU A 114 -15.68 2.15 1.37
N HIS A 115 -15.71 0.98 2.02
CA HIS A 115 -14.71 -0.05 1.78
C HIS A 115 -14.78 -0.53 0.32
N GLN A 116 -15.97 -0.83 -0.21
CA GLN A 116 -16.10 -1.28 -1.60
C GLN A 116 -15.66 -0.22 -2.60
N LEU A 117 -15.97 1.05 -2.36
CA LEU A 117 -15.46 2.15 -3.19
C LEU A 117 -13.93 2.21 -3.20
N ASN A 118 -13.30 2.06 -2.04
CA ASN A 118 -11.83 2.06 -1.95
C ASN A 118 -11.22 0.84 -2.65
N ALA A 119 -11.77 -0.36 -2.44
CA ALA A 119 -11.29 -1.57 -3.10
C ALA A 119 -11.47 -1.52 -4.63
N TRP A 120 -12.53 -0.86 -5.12
CA TRP A 120 -12.78 -0.62 -6.54
C TRP A 120 -11.70 0.30 -7.13
N ARG A 121 -11.45 1.44 -6.48
CA ARG A 121 -10.44 2.42 -6.92
C ARG A 121 -9.02 1.87 -6.92
N LEU A 122 -8.73 0.98 -5.98
CA LEU A 122 -7.44 0.28 -5.92
C LEU A 122 -7.33 -0.87 -6.92
N LYS A 123 -8.39 -1.17 -7.69
CA LYS A 123 -8.47 -2.32 -8.60
C LYS A 123 -7.99 -3.61 -7.93
N ARG A 124 -8.46 -3.86 -6.68
CA ARG A 124 -7.99 -4.97 -5.84
C ARG A 124 -7.95 -6.31 -6.57
N ASP A 125 -8.98 -6.58 -7.39
CA ASP A 125 -9.15 -7.83 -8.11
C ASP A 125 -8.75 -7.73 -9.60
N GLY A 126 -8.08 -6.65 -9.99
CA GLY A 126 -7.70 -6.37 -11.38
C GLY A 126 -8.92 -6.23 -12.28
N ASP A 127 -8.90 -6.93 -13.41
CA ASP A 127 -9.97 -6.92 -14.41
C ASP A 127 -11.04 -8.00 -14.18
N ASP A 128 -10.87 -8.88 -13.18
CA ASP A 128 -11.86 -9.94 -12.89
C ASP A 128 -13.03 -9.41 -12.05
N LEU A 129 -14.13 -9.10 -12.72
CA LEU A 129 -15.35 -8.58 -12.08
C LEU A 129 -16.25 -9.67 -11.45
N ARG A 130 -15.92 -10.96 -11.56
CA ARG A 130 -16.78 -12.03 -11.01
C ARG A 130 -16.90 -11.95 -9.50
N ARG A 131 -15.79 -11.69 -8.80
CA ARG A 131 -15.78 -11.51 -7.34
C ARG A 131 -16.56 -10.26 -6.93
N TRP A 132 -16.49 -9.19 -7.73
CA TRP A 132 -17.24 -7.97 -7.50
C TRP A 132 -18.74 -8.21 -7.60
N ARG A 133 -19.18 -8.92 -8.64
CA ARG A 133 -20.59 -9.28 -8.83
C ARG A 133 -21.13 -10.07 -7.65
N LEU A 134 -20.45 -11.16 -7.27
CA LEU A 134 -20.86 -11.99 -6.12
C LEU A 134 -20.96 -11.19 -4.80
N GLN A 135 -20.06 -10.23 -4.59
CA GLN A 135 -20.12 -9.38 -3.40
C GLN A 135 -21.31 -8.43 -3.42
N TRP A 136 -21.55 -7.76 -4.55
CA TRP A 136 -22.64 -6.81 -4.67
C TRP A 136 -24.01 -7.49 -4.69
N GLU A 137 -24.13 -8.67 -5.29
CA GLU A 137 -25.33 -9.51 -5.20
C GLU A 137 -25.68 -9.83 -3.73
N ARG A 138 -24.68 -10.18 -2.90
CA ARG A 138 -24.88 -10.39 -1.45
C ARG A 138 -25.20 -9.09 -0.69
N ILE A 139 -24.60 -7.97 -1.10
CA ILE A 139 -24.87 -6.66 -0.49
C ILE A 139 -26.29 -6.19 -0.80
N LEU A 140 -26.89 -6.62 -1.91
CA LEU A 140 -28.22 -6.19 -2.37
C LEU A 140 -29.26 -7.32 -2.30
N GLU A 141 -28.93 -8.46 -1.70
CA GLU A 141 -29.74 -9.68 -1.69
C GLU A 141 -31.12 -9.45 -1.07
N SER A 142 -31.17 -8.75 0.06
CA SER A 142 -32.38 -8.54 0.84
C SER A 142 -33.05 -7.19 0.52
N PRO A 143 -34.40 -7.10 0.61
CA PRO A 143 -35.13 -5.85 0.35
C PRO A 143 -34.61 -4.67 1.18
N GLY A 144 -34.32 -4.87 2.47
CA GLY A 144 -33.80 -3.80 3.32
C GLY A 144 -32.39 -3.33 2.97
N GLN A 145 -31.58 -4.19 2.34
CA GLN A 145 -30.28 -3.78 1.84
C GLN A 145 -30.41 -2.93 0.57
N ARG A 146 -31.40 -3.24 -0.29
CA ARG A 146 -31.75 -2.42 -1.46
C ARG A 146 -32.28 -1.05 -1.04
N ARG A 147 -33.10 -0.98 0.02
CA ARG A 147 -33.51 0.29 0.64
C ARG A 147 -32.33 1.14 1.11
N TYR A 148 -31.30 0.51 1.68
CA TYR A 148 -30.08 1.25 2.02
C TYR A 148 -29.42 1.89 0.79
N LEU A 149 -29.29 1.15 -0.31
CA LEU A 149 -28.73 1.68 -1.56
C LEU A 149 -29.52 2.92 -2.01
N GLU A 150 -30.85 2.79 -2.07
CA GLU A 150 -31.78 3.83 -2.51
C GLU A 150 -31.69 5.10 -1.65
N GLU A 151 -31.71 4.97 -0.33
CA GLU A 151 -31.78 6.11 0.59
C GLU A 151 -30.42 6.75 0.88
N PHE A 152 -29.35 5.96 0.97
CA PHE A 152 -28.06 6.41 1.50
C PHE A 152 -26.84 5.97 0.70
N GLY A 153 -26.91 4.84 -0.01
CA GLY A 153 -25.77 4.24 -0.68
C GLY A 153 -25.40 4.91 -2.01
N ARG A 154 -26.39 5.43 -2.75
CA ARG A 154 -26.21 6.09 -4.06
C ARG A 154 -25.13 7.17 -4.07
N PRO A 155 -25.13 8.16 -3.15
CA PRO A 155 -24.08 9.17 -3.10
C PRO A 155 -22.65 8.63 -2.92
N ILE A 156 -22.48 7.41 -2.39
CA ILE A 156 -21.16 6.79 -2.21
C ILE A 156 -20.70 6.12 -3.50
N VAL A 157 -21.58 5.35 -4.16
CA VAL A 157 -21.22 4.66 -5.40
C VAL A 157 -21.06 5.62 -6.57
N GLU A 158 -21.82 6.73 -6.58
CA GLU A 158 -21.71 7.81 -7.57
C GLU A 158 -20.35 8.53 -7.56
N LEU A 159 -19.54 8.35 -6.50
CA LEU A 159 -18.17 8.88 -6.45
C LEU A 159 -17.23 8.22 -7.47
N ASP A 160 -17.63 7.10 -8.09
CA ASP A 160 -16.94 6.46 -9.19
C ASP A 160 -17.97 5.98 -10.24
N PRO A 161 -18.01 6.58 -11.44
CA PRO A 161 -19.03 6.23 -12.44
C PRO A 161 -19.03 4.75 -12.83
N GLY A 162 -17.84 4.11 -12.89
CA GLY A 162 -17.74 2.70 -13.24
C GLY A 162 -18.32 1.79 -12.16
N LEU A 163 -18.10 2.14 -10.89
CA LEU A 163 -18.74 1.43 -9.77
C LEU A 163 -20.25 1.65 -9.78
N ASN A 164 -20.69 2.88 -9.99
CA ASN A 164 -22.12 3.21 -10.02
C ASN A 164 -22.86 2.40 -11.08
N ASP A 165 -22.36 2.39 -12.32
CA ASP A 165 -22.98 1.66 -13.42
C ASP A 165 -23.04 0.15 -13.12
N PHE A 166 -21.96 -0.40 -12.55
CA PHE A 166 -21.88 -1.80 -12.17
C PHE A 166 -22.88 -2.19 -11.06
N VAL A 167 -23.01 -1.35 -10.03
CA VAL A 167 -23.94 -1.58 -8.92
C VAL A 167 -25.38 -1.42 -9.38
N GLU A 168 -25.66 -0.43 -10.22
CA GLU A 168 -27.00 -0.18 -10.75
C GLU A 168 -27.47 -1.33 -11.65
N GLU A 169 -26.59 -1.90 -12.47
CA GLU A 169 -26.89 -3.10 -13.27
C GLU A 169 -27.38 -4.24 -12.38
N ILE A 170 -26.63 -4.56 -11.31
CA ILE A 170 -26.98 -5.62 -10.36
C ILE A 170 -28.29 -5.30 -9.62
N TYR A 171 -28.47 -4.06 -9.19
CA TYR A 171 -29.69 -3.63 -8.52
C TYR A 171 -30.93 -3.83 -9.41
N GLN A 172 -30.87 -3.39 -10.67
CA GLN A 172 -31.97 -3.53 -11.63
C GLN A 172 -32.26 -5.01 -11.95
N GLU A 173 -31.23 -5.84 -12.10
CA GLU A 173 -31.39 -7.29 -12.29
C GLU A 173 -32.13 -7.93 -11.10
N LEU A 174 -31.73 -7.61 -9.86
CA LEU A 174 -32.35 -8.16 -8.66
C LEU A 174 -33.78 -7.64 -8.44
N GLU A 175 -34.05 -6.37 -8.71
CA GLU A 175 -35.41 -5.81 -8.68
C GLU A 175 -36.30 -6.51 -9.71
N SER A 176 -35.81 -6.74 -10.93
CA SER A 176 -36.60 -7.39 -11.98
C SER A 176 -36.96 -8.85 -11.66
N GLN A 177 -36.13 -9.55 -10.88
CA GLN A 177 -36.37 -10.94 -10.45
C GLN A 177 -37.27 -11.03 -9.22
N ALA A 178 -37.45 -9.93 -8.48
CA ALA A 178 -38.29 -9.88 -7.29
C ALA A 178 -39.78 -9.62 -7.61
N ILE A 179 -40.13 -9.44 -8.88
CA ILE A 179 -41.50 -9.20 -9.41
C ILE A 179 -42.20 -10.52 -9.72
#